data_AF-A0A8T2F438-F1
#
_entry.id   AF-A0A8T2F438-F1
#
_cell.length_a   1.000
_cell.length_b   1.000
_cell.length_c   1.000
_cell.angle_alpha   90.00
_cell.angle_beta   90.00
_cell.angle_gamma   90.00
#
_symmetry.space_group_name_H-M   'P 1'
#
loop_
_entity.id
_entity.type
_entity.pdbx_description
1 polymer ?
#
loop_
_entity_poly.entity_id
_entity_poly.type
_entity_poly.pdbx_seq_one_letter_code
_entity_poly.pdbx_strand_id
1 'polypeptide(L)'
;MATPPTLPVTNQQAVQSQPPINTPAFRTFFSRLSTSIRDGLSQRRPWTELIDRSSMARPESLTDALSRIRKNLAYFKVNYVAIVSLVLAFSLFSHPLSLLVLIGLLGGWMFLYLFRPSDQPLVVFGRTFSDRETLLALVLSTIVVVFMTSVGSLLTSALMIGVAIVCVHGAFVVPDDLFLDEQEPANAGLLSFLGGSATSAAAAVSGRV
;
A
#
# COMPACT_ATOMS: atom_id res chain seq x y z
N MET A 1 -36.11 32.76 64.34
CA MET A 1 -35.03 31.85 63.86
C MET A 1 -34.92 32.05 62.36
N ALA A 2 -33.90 32.76 61.89
CA ALA A 2 -33.71 33.07 60.47
C ALA A 2 -32.74 32.04 59.85
N THR A 3 -33.14 31.39 58.77
CA THR A 3 -32.29 30.47 57.99
C THR A 3 -31.25 31.26 57.18
N PRO A 4 -30.00 30.79 57.09
CA PRO A 4 -28.98 31.49 56.31
C PRO A 4 -29.21 31.33 54.79
N PRO A 5 -28.71 32.27 53.96
CA PRO A 5 -28.85 32.21 52.51
C PRO A 5 -27.94 31.13 51.92
N THR A 6 -28.49 30.27 51.06
CA THR A 6 -27.73 29.31 50.25
C THR A 6 -27.06 30.04 49.10
N LEU A 7 -25.73 30.17 49.14
CA LEU A 7 -24.95 30.64 47.99
C LEU A 7 -25.02 29.62 46.85
N PRO A 8 -25.12 30.05 45.59
CA PRO A 8 -24.98 29.15 44.46
C PRO A 8 -23.52 28.69 44.41
N VAL A 9 -23.29 27.40 44.63
CA VAL A 9 -22.02 26.76 44.30
C VAL A 9 -21.93 26.76 42.78
N THR A 10 -21.17 27.71 42.23
CA THR A 10 -20.67 27.61 40.85
C THR A 10 -19.89 26.31 40.77
N ASN A 11 -20.54 25.28 40.22
CA ASN A 11 -19.88 24.06 39.81
C ASN A 11 -18.97 24.45 38.65
N GLN A 12 -17.71 24.79 38.93
CA GLN A 12 -16.67 24.79 37.93
C GLN A 12 -16.43 23.33 37.55
N GLN A 13 -17.37 22.75 36.79
CA GLN A 13 -16.99 21.72 35.84
C GLN A 13 -15.94 22.38 34.98
N ALA A 14 -14.68 22.06 35.28
CA ALA A 14 -13.59 22.26 34.38
C ALA A 14 -14.13 21.84 33.01
N VAL A 15 -14.18 22.80 32.09
CA VAL A 15 -14.30 22.51 30.67
C VAL A 15 -13.02 21.75 30.38
N GLN A 16 -13.06 20.44 30.64
CA GLN A 16 -12.05 19.50 30.24
C GLN A 16 -12.16 19.54 28.74
N SER A 17 -11.28 20.36 28.16
CA SER A 17 -11.04 20.47 26.74
C SER A 17 -11.03 19.04 26.20
N GLN A 18 -12.11 18.70 25.47
CA GLN A 18 -12.15 17.48 24.69
C GLN A 18 -10.84 17.45 23.90
N PRO A 19 -10.02 16.39 24.04
CA PRO A 19 -8.81 16.29 23.25
C PRO A 19 -9.23 16.40 21.77
N PRO A 20 -8.46 17.14 20.95
CA PRO A 20 -8.84 17.39 19.57
C PRO A 20 -9.09 16.07 18.85
N ILE A 21 -10.20 16.06 18.13
CA ILE A 21 -10.79 14.98 17.34
C ILE A 21 -9.73 14.01 16.78
N ASN A 22 -9.80 12.77 17.25
CA ASN A 22 -9.19 11.53 16.74
C ASN A 22 -8.41 11.67 15.40
N THR A 23 -7.15 12.10 15.45
CA THR A 23 -6.18 11.95 14.35
C THR A 23 -5.06 10.91 14.57
N PRO A 24 -5.02 10.05 15.62
CA PRO A 24 -3.88 9.15 15.82
C PRO A 24 -3.85 8.02 14.77
N ALA A 25 -5.02 7.48 14.38
CA ALA A 25 -5.10 6.38 13.42
C ALA A 25 -4.66 6.80 12.01
N PHE A 26 -5.12 7.96 11.53
CA PHE A 26 -4.69 8.52 10.25
C PHE A 26 -3.19 8.78 10.23
N ARG A 27 -2.63 9.45 11.25
CA ARG A 27 -1.18 9.68 11.33
C ARG A 27 -0.38 8.39 11.38
N THR A 28 -0.87 7.37 12.09
CA THR A 28 -0.25 6.04 12.16
C THR A 28 -0.31 5.31 10.83
N PHE A 29 -1.42 5.43 10.09
CA PHE A 29 -1.53 4.87 8.75
C PHE A 29 -0.54 5.56 7.80
N PHE A 30 -0.48 6.89 7.80
CA PHE A 30 0.45 7.64 6.95
C PHE A 30 1.90 7.37 7.30
N SER A 31 2.25 7.25 8.57
CA SER A 31 3.61 6.89 8.97
C SER A 31 3.96 5.48 8.51
N ARG A 32 3.07 4.49 8.71
CA ARG A 32 3.28 3.12 8.21
C ARG A 32 3.38 3.06 6.68
N LEU A 33 2.53 3.80 5.97
CA LEU A 33 2.58 3.88 4.52
C LEU A 33 3.88 4.51 4.04
N SER A 34 4.27 5.63 4.64
CA SER A 34 5.52 6.34 4.31
C SER A 34 6.73 5.46 4.56
N THR A 35 6.79 4.78 5.71
CA THR A 35 7.85 3.82 6.03
C THR A 35 7.85 2.67 5.02
N SER A 36 6.70 2.08 4.71
CA SER A 36 6.60 0.97 3.74
C SER A 36 7.07 1.37 2.33
N ILE A 37 6.70 2.58 1.89
CA ILE A 37 7.16 3.11 0.60
C ILE A 37 8.67 3.35 0.63
N ARG A 38 9.18 3.97 1.71
CA ARG A 38 10.61 4.25 1.86
C ARG A 38 11.45 2.98 1.90
N ASP A 39 11.01 1.98 2.66
CA ASP A 39 11.67 0.69 2.75
C ASP A 39 11.58 -0.09 1.44
N GLY A 40 10.44 0.02 0.73
CA GLY A 40 10.31 -0.53 -0.62
C GLY A 40 11.26 0.14 -1.61
N LEU A 41 11.39 1.46 -1.57
CA LEU A 41 12.28 2.23 -2.44
C LEU A 41 13.77 2.06 -2.08
N SER A 42 14.10 1.78 -0.81
CA SER A 42 15.49 1.54 -0.40
C SER A 42 16.02 0.19 -0.90
N GLN A 43 15.12 -0.78 -1.13
CA GLN A 43 15.44 -2.06 -1.78
C GLN A 43 15.58 -1.96 -3.32
N ARG A 44 15.53 -0.75 -3.89
CA ARG A 44 15.63 -0.55 -5.34
C ARG A 44 17.08 -0.76 -5.82
N ARG A 45 17.24 -1.51 -6.91
CA ARG A 45 18.54 -1.67 -7.58
C ARG A 45 18.92 -0.40 -8.36
N PRO A 46 20.23 -0.12 -8.54
CA PRO A 46 20.69 0.97 -9.37
C PRO A 46 20.02 0.97 -10.76
N TRP A 47 19.51 2.12 -11.21
CA TRP A 47 18.90 2.20 -12.55
C TRP A 47 19.89 2.00 -13.69
N THR A 48 21.17 2.30 -13.44
CA THR A 48 22.25 2.08 -14.41
C THR A 48 22.42 0.60 -14.73
N GLU A 49 22.23 -0.26 -13.75
CA GLU A 49 22.29 -1.71 -13.89
C GLU A 49 21.11 -2.26 -14.68
N LEU A 50 19.92 -1.68 -14.46
CA LEU A 50 18.71 -2.02 -15.23
C LEU A 50 18.81 -1.60 -16.70
N ILE A 51 19.59 -0.57 -17.04
CA ILE A 51 19.71 -0.06 -18.42
C ILE A 51 21.02 -0.53 -19.06
N ASP A 52 21.79 -1.37 -18.38
CA ASP A 52 23.06 -1.86 -18.91
C ASP A 52 22.82 -2.69 -20.17
N ARG A 53 23.30 -2.16 -21.30
CA ARG A 53 23.14 -2.80 -22.61
C ARG A 53 24.14 -3.92 -22.82
N SER A 54 25.24 -3.94 -22.05
CA SER A 54 26.28 -4.95 -22.19
C SER A 54 25.83 -6.33 -21.68
N SER A 55 24.87 -6.37 -20.75
CA SER A 55 24.28 -7.58 -20.19
C SER A 55 23.07 -8.10 -20.99
N MET A 56 22.71 -7.47 -22.12
CA MET A 56 21.57 -7.89 -22.95
C MET A 56 22.01 -8.90 -24.01
N ALA A 57 21.44 -10.10 -23.97
CA ALA A 57 21.60 -11.12 -25.00
C ALA A 57 20.26 -11.72 -25.41
N ARG A 58 20.12 -12.09 -26.69
CA ARG A 58 18.92 -12.75 -27.19
C ARG A 58 18.78 -14.14 -26.55
N PRO A 59 17.60 -14.51 -26.00
CA PRO A 59 17.40 -15.84 -25.45
C PRO A 59 17.43 -16.90 -26.55
N GLU A 60 18.02 -18.04 -26.27
CA GLU A 60 18.19 -19.13 -27.25
C GLU A 60 16.92 -19.96 -27.43
N SER A 61 16.07 -19.98 -26.40
CA SER A 61 14.79 -20.72 -26.40
C SER A 61 13.75 -20.04 -25.50
N LEU A 62 12.49 -20.46 -25.61
CA LEU A 62 11.42 -19.99 -24.73
C LEU A 62 11.64 -20.40 -23.26
N THR A 63 12.18 -21.61 -23.03
CA THR A 63 12.50 -22.09 -21.68
C THR A 63 13.60 -21.24 -21.05
N ASP A 64 14.62 -20.89 -21.84
CA ASP A 64 15.69 -19.96 -21.41
C ASP A 64 15.10 -18.59 -21.07
N ALA A 65 14.29 -18.00 -21.97
CA ALA A 65 13.62 -16.72 -21.73
C ALA A 65 12.79 -16.71 -20.43
N LEU A 66 11.97 -17.74 -20.18
CA LEU A 66 11.18 -17.85 -18.96
C LEU A 66 12.06 -17.97 -17.70
N SER A 67 13.17 -18.69 -17.80
CA SER A 67 14.12 -18.82 -16.69
C SER A 67 14.77 -17.48 -16.34
N ARG A 68 15.16 -16.70 -17.36
CA ARG A 68 15.73 -15.35 -17.22
C ARG A 68 14.70 -14.39 -16.63
N ILE A 69 13.46 -14.39 -17.15
CA ILE A 69 12.36 -13.57 -16.62
C ILE A 69 12.17 -13.84 -15.12
N ARG A 70 12.12 -15.11 -14.70
CA ARG A 70 11.91 -15.46 -13.29
C ARG A 70 13.03 -14.94 -12.39
N LYS A 71 14.29 -15.09 -12.80
CA LYS A 71 15.45 -14.60 -12.06
C LYS A 71 15.45 -13.07 -11.98
N ASN A 72 15.27 -12.41 -13.12
CA ASN A 72 15.27 -10.96 -13.22
C ASN A 72 14.08 -10.30 -12.50
N LEU A 73 12.91 -10.95 -12.45
CA LEU A 73 11.74 -10.48 -11.69
C LEU A 73 12.00 -10.42 -10.19
N ALA A 74 12.74 -11.40 -9.65
CA ALA A 74 13.12 -11.39 -8.25
C ALA A 74 14.18 -10.30 -7.97
N TYR A 75 15.16 -10.18 -8.86
CA TYR A 75 16.28 -9.25 -8.72
C TYR A 75 15.84 -7.77 -8.84
N PHE A 76 15.14 -7.42 -9.92
CA PHE A 76 14.70 -6.05 -10.22
C PHE A 76 13.26 -5.76 -9.77
N LYS A 77 12.70 -6.53 -8.84
CA LYS A 77 11.30 -6.45 -8.38
C LYS A 77 10.83 -5.02 -8.15
N VAL A 78 11.58 -4.25 -7.37
CA VAL A 78 11.21 -2.86 -7.01
C VAL A 78 11.26 -1.94 -8.25
N ASN A 79 12.28 -2.08 -9.10
CA ASN A 79 12.37 -1.29 -10.32
C ASN A 79 11.24 -1.63 -11.32
N TYR A 80 10.87 -2.90 -11.46
CA TYR A 80 9.76 -3.32 -12.31
C TYR A 80 8.41 -2.81 -11.80
N VAL A 81 8.17 -2.89 -10.48
CA VAL A 81 6.98 -2.28 -9.88
C VAL A 81 6.96 -0.77 -10.14
N ALA A 82 8.11 -0.09 -10.06
CA ALA A 82 8.20 1.34 -10.37
C ALA A 82 7.88 1.64 -11.85
N ILE A 83 8.41 0.85 -12.80
CA ILE A 83 8.12 0.98 -14.24
C ILE A 83 6.63 0.78 -14.52
N VAL A 84 6.04 -0.31 -14.02
CA VAL A 84 4.60 -0.59 -14.19
C VAL A 84 3.76 0.53 -13.58
N SER A 85 4.10 0.98 -12.37
CA SER A 85 3.40 2.08 -11.71
C SER A 85 3.48 3.38 -12.52
N LEU A 86 4.64 3.66 -13.13
CA LEU A 86 4.84 4.83 -13.98
C LEU A 86 4.00 4.74 -15.25
N VAL A 87 3.94 3.59 -15.92
CA VAL A 87 3.07 3.37 -17.09
C VAL A 87 1.60 3.57 -16.73
N LEU A 88 1.16 3.04 -15.58
CA LEU A 88 -0.20 3.24 -15.07
C LEU A 88 -0.48 4.72 -14.78
N ALA A 89 0.46 5.42 -14.14
CA ALA A 89 0.33 6.83 -13.80
C ALA A 89 0.21 7.70 -15.07
N PHE A 90 1.06 7.46 -16.07
CA PHE A 90 0.98 8.16 -17.36
C PHE A 90 -0.35 7.88 -18.07
N SER A 91 -0.79 6.61 -18.10
CA SER A 91 -2.08 6.24 -18.72
C SER A 91 -3.26 6.97 -18.07
N LEU A 92 -3.30 7.03 -16.74
CA LEU A 92 -4.34 7.77 -16.01
C LEU A 92 -4.24 9.28 -16.23
N PHE A 93 -3.02 9.83 -16.24
CA PHE A 93 -2.80 11.26 -16.46
C PHE A 93 -3.23 11.70 -17.87
N SER A 94 -3.07 10.84 -18.87
CA SER A 94 -3.57 11.08 -20.24
C SER A 94 -5.10 11.11 -20.33
N HIS A 95 -5.83 10.68 -19.30
CA HIS A 95 -7.30 10.62 -19.27
C HIS A 95 -7.85 11.46 -18.09
N PRO A 96 -7.81 12.80 -18.18
CA PRO A 96 -8.11 13.69 -17.05
C PRO A 96 -9.54 13.55 -16.50
N LEU A 97 -10.53 13.22 -17.34
CA LEU A 97 -11.90 12.96 -16.90
C LEU A 97 -12.00 11.68 -16.06
N SER A 98 -11.36 10.60 -16.51
CA SER A 98 -11.26 9.34 -15.75
C SER A 98 -10.59 9.58 -14.40
N LEU A 99 -9.50 10.34 -14.41
CA LEU A 99 -8.77 10.69 -13.20
C LEU A 99 -9.64 11.52 -12.23
N LEU A 100 -10.36 12.53 -12.72
CA LEU A 100 -11.23 13.37 -11.90
C LEU A 100 -12.34 12.56 -11.24
N VAL A 101 -13.03 11.71 -12.01
CA VAL A 101 -14.11 10.87 -11.48
C VAL A 101 -13.57 9.88 -10.45
N LEU A 102 -12.40 9.27 -10.68
CA LEU A 102 -11.76 8.36 -9.73
C LEU A 102 -11.34 9.07 -8.44
N ILE A 103 -10.78 10.28 -8.53
CA ILE A 103 -10.43 11.11 -7.38
C ILE A 103 -11.69 11.50 -6.60
N GLY A 104 -12.77 11.88 -7.29
CA GLY A 104 -14.06 12.20 -6.65
C GLY A 104 -14.64 11.00 -5.91
N LEU A 105 -14.61 9.82 -6.54
CA LEU A 105 -15.05 8.57 -5.91
C LEU A 105 -14.22 8.22 -4.68
N LEU A 106 -12.88 8.28 -4.80
CA LEU A 106 -11.97 8.04 -3.68
C LEU A 106 -12.17 9.07 -2.55
N GLY A 107 -12.37 10.34 -2.91
CA GLY A 107 -12.70 11.41 -1.97
C GLY A 107 -14.01 11.14 -1.24
N GLY A 108 -15.03 10.61 -1.92
CA GLY A 108 -16.28 10.15 -1.30
C GLY A 108 -16.06 9.03 -0.28
N TRP A 109 -15.30 8.00 -0.64
CA TRP A 109 -14.90 6.94 0.30
C TRP A 109 -14.16 7.48 1.52
N MET A 110 -13.18 8.34 1.29
CA MET A 110 -12.36 8.92 2.36
C MET A 110 -13.17 9.85 3.26
N PHE A 111 -14.05 10.66 2.68
CA PHE A 111 -14.94 11.54 3.45
C PHE A 111 -15.88 10.73 4.34
N LEU A 112 -16.54 9.71 3.80
CA LEU A 112 -17.58 8.96 4.50
C LEU A 112 -17.04 7.98 5.55
N TYR A 113 -15.81 7.47 5.38
CA TYR A 113 -15.27 6.42 6.26
C TYR A 113 -13.97 6.81 6.99
N LEU A 114 -13.24 7.83 6.52
CA LEU A 114 -12.03 8.31 7.20
C LEU A 114 -12.26 9.63 7.95
N PHE A 115 -13.05 10.56 7.40
CA PHE A 115 -13.25 11.87 8.03
C PHE A 115 -14.57 12.00 8.80
N ARG A 116 -15.61 11.23 8.43
CA ARG A 116 -16.88 11.21 9.16
C ARG A 116 -16.74 10.39 10.44
N PRO A 117 -17.09 10.95 11.62
CA PRO A 117 -17.19 10.18 12.85
C PRO A 117 -18.23 9.05 12.71
N SER A 118 -17.88 7.84 13.16
CA SER A 118 -18.73 6.65 13.05
C SER A 118 -20.12 6.80 13.70
N ASP A 119 -20.26 7.74 14.63
CA ASP A 119 -21.45 7.88 15.47
C ASP A 119 -22.51 8.84 14.86
N GLN A 120 -22.23 9.49 13.73
CA GLN A 120 -23.12 10.51 13.16
C GLN A 120 -23.80 10.01 11.87
N PRO A 121 -25.12 9.75 11.80
CA PRO A 121 -25.79 9.27 10.59
C PRO A 121 -25.64 10.25 9.41
N LEU A 122 -25.54 9.73 8.19
CA LEU A 122 -25.40 10.57 7.00
C LEU A 122 -26.75 11.25 6.72
N VAL A 123 -26.80 12.58 6.80
CA VAL A 123 -28.03 13.35 6.52
C VAL A 123 -27.88 14.06 5.19
N VAL A 124 -28.72 13.71 4.21
CA VAL A 124 -28.75 14.35 2.89
C VAL A 124 -30.18 14.82 2.63
N PHE A 125 -30.35 16.10 2.29
CA PHE A 125 -31.66 16.76 2.10
C PHE A 125 -32.66 16.55 3.26
N GLY A 126 -32.15 16.50 4.50
CA GLY A 126 -32.98 16.28 5.69
C GLY A 126 -33.40 14.83 5.96
N ARG A 127 -32.97 13.86 5.12
CA ARG A 127 -33.18 12.43 5.35
C ARG A 127 -31.92 11.80 5.94
N THR A 128 -32.09 11.01 7.01
CA THR A 128 -31.04 10.16 7.57
C THR A 128 -30.89 8.88 6.73
N PHE A 129 -29.66 8.57 6.36
CA PHE A 129 -29.29 7.32 5.71
C PHE A 129 -28.56 6.43 6.70
N SER A 130 -28.92 5.15 6.72
CA SER A 130 -28.20 4.14 7.47
C SER A 130 -26.82 3.87 6.85
N ASP A 131 -25.90 3.33 7.64
CA ASP A 131 -24.57 2.99 7.14
C ASP A 131 -24.62 1.91 6.04
N ARG A 132 -25.62 1.01 6.07
CA ARG A 132 -25.84 0.02 5.01
C ARG A 132 -26.27 0.67 3.70
N GLU A 133 -27.20 1.61 3.75
CA GLU A 133 -27.63 2.36 2.57
C GLU A 133 -26.49 3.21 2.00
N THR A 134 -25.71 3.84 2.87
CA THR A 134 -24.53 4.63 2.48
C THR A 134 -23.47 3.76 1.80
N LEU A 135 -23.16 2.61 2.40
CA LEU A 135 -22.24 1.62 1.83
C LEU A 135 -22.76 1.14 0.46
N LEU A 136 -24.03 0.75 0.39
CA LEU A 136 -24.65 0.25 -0.84
C LEU A 136 -24.61 1.31 -1.94
N ALA A 137 -24.96 2.55 -1.63
CA ALA A 137 -24.90 3.67 -2.58
C ALA A 137 -23.46 3.92 -3.07
N LEU A 138 -22.48 3.83 -2.18
CA LEU A 138 -21.08 4.05 -2.53
C LEU A 138 -20.49 2.91 -3.37
N VAL A 139 -20.88 1.66 -3.09
CA VAL A 139 -20.54 0.48 -3.90
C VAL A 139 -21.19 0.59 -5.28
N LEU A 140 -22.49 0.93 -5.36
CA LEU A 140 -23.18 1.12 -6.64
C LEU A 140 -22.57 2.27 -7.45
N SER A 141 -22.24 3.38 -6.79
CA SER A 141 -21.52 4.50 -7.41
C SER A 141 -20.16 4.05 -7.96
N THR A 142 -19.41 3.25 -7.21
CA THR A 142 -18.14 2.66 -7.66
C THR A 142 -18.33 1.81 -8.93
N ILE A 143 -19.36 0.95 -8.95
CA ILE A 143 -19.71 0.14 -10.12
C ILE A 143 -20.00 1.04 -11.31
N VAL A 144 -20.92 2.00 -11.16
CA VAL A 144 -21.31 2.93 -12.23
C VAL A 144 -20.09 3.68 -12.77
N VAL A 145 -19.24 4.23 -11.91
CA VAL A 145 -18.01 4.92 -12.29
C VAL A 145 -17.08 3.99 -13.08
N VAL A 146 -16.83 2.77 -12.60
CA VAL A 146 -15.93 1.83 -13.29
C VAL A 146 -16.44 1.49 -14.70
N PHE A 147 -17.74 1.28 -14.86
CA PHE A 147 -18.35 1.00 -16.17
C PHE A 147 -18.42 2.24 -17.07
N MET A 148 -18.71 3.41 -16.51
CA MET A 148 -18.88 4.65 -17.28
C MET A 148 -17.55 5.23 -17.77
N THR A 149 -16.51 5.18 -16.93
CA THR A 149 -15.24 5.86 -17.23
C THR A 149 -14.20 4.98 -17.95
N SER A 150 -14.61 3.80 -18.44
CA SER A 150 -13.75 2.79 -19.10
C SER A 150 -12.42 2.53 -18.38
N VAL A 151 -12.32 2.87 -17.09
CA VAL A 151 -11.10 2.83 -16.27
C VAL A 151 -10.53 1.43 -16.24
N GLY A 152 -11.41 0.42 -16.21
CA GLY A 152 -11.00 -0.98 -16.27
C GLY A 152 -10.17 -1.29 -17.52
N SER A 153 -10.56 -0.77 -18.69
CA SER A 153 -9.81 -0.94 -19.93
C SER A 153 -8.48 -0.18 -19.93
N LEU A 154 -8.45 1.03 -19.36
CA LEU A 154 -7.23 1.83 -19.22
C LEU A 154 -6.21 1.15 -18.29
N LEU A 155 -6.66 0.65 -17.14
CA LEU A 155 -5.81 -0.07 -16.20
C LEU A 155 -5.33 -1.39 -16.79
N THR A 156 -6.22 -2.14 -17.47
CA THR A 156 -5.85 -3.43 -18.09
C THR A 156 -4.84 -3.23 -19.20
N SER A 157 -5.05 -2.26 -20.11
CA SER A 157 -4.12 -1.97 -21.20
C SER A 157 -2.77 -1.47 -20.69
N ALA A 158 -2.76 -0.54 -19.72
CA ALA A 158 -1.53 -0.04 -19.12
C ALA A 158 -0.75 -1.15 -18.39
N LEU A 159 -1.46 -2.03 -17.68
CA LEU A 159 -0.85 -3.18 -17.01
C LEU A 159 -0.26 -4.16 -18.03
N MET A 160 -0.98 -4.48 -19.11
CA MET A 160 -0.48 -5.34 -20.18
C MET A 160 0.78 -4.78 -20.83
N ILE A 161 0.82 -3.45 -21.08
CA ILE A 161 2.01 -2.77 -21.60
C ILE A 161 3.17 -2.86 -20.58
N GLY A 162 2.90 -2.58 -19.30
CA GLY A 162 3.91 -2.67 -18.24
C GLY A 162 4.48 -4.09 -18.10
N VAL A 163 3.63 -5.11 -18.09
CA VAL A 163 4.03 -6.52 -18.06
C VAL A 163 4.85 -6.87 -19.30
N ALA A 164 4.44 -6.44 -20.49
CA ALA A 164 5.19 -6.67 -21.72
C ALA A 164 6.61 -6.07 -21.64
N ILE A 165 6.75 -4.84 -21.14
CA ILE A 165 8.06 -4.19 -20.94
C ILE A 165 8.91 -5.01 -19.98
N VAL A 166 8.36 -5.44 -18.84
CA VAL A 166 9.07 -6.24 -17.84
C VAL A 166 9.48 -7.61 -18.40
N CYS A 167 8.60 -8.27 -19.15
CA CYS A 167 8.89 -9.57 -19.77
C CYS A 167 9.97 -9.45 -20.85
N VAL A 168 9.90 -8.43 -21.71
CA VAL A 168 10.93 -8.16 -22.72
C VAL A 168 12.26 -7.87 -22.03
N HIS A 169 12.29 -6.96 -21.07
CA HIS A 169 13.50 -6.66 -20.33
C HIS A 169 14.07 -7.91 -19.63
N GLY A 170 13.24 -8.62 -18.86
CA GLY A 170 13.65 -9.80 -18.10
C GLY A 170 14.06 -11.00 -18.96
N ALA A 171 13.59 -11.11 -20.21
CA ALA A 171 14.01 -12.16 -21.13
C ALA A 171 15.38 -11.90 -21.77
N PHE A 172 15.74 -10.63 -21.93
CA PHE A 172 16.98 -10.24 -22.63
C PHE A 172 18.15 -9.99 -21.69
N VAL A 173 17.92 -9.65 -20.42
CA VAL A 173 19.02 -9.49 -19.44
C VAL A 173 19.60 -10.85 -19.03
N VAL A 174 20.90 -11.01 -19.22
CA VAL A 174 21.67 -12.20 -18.87
C VAL A 174 21.95 -12.21 -17.36
N PRO A 175 21.58 -13.29 -16.66
CA PRO A 175 21.79 -13.41 -15.22
C PRO A 175 23.25 -13.43 -14.75
N ASP A 176 24.16 -13.99 -15.54
CA ASP A 176 25.31 -14.76 -15.00
C ASP A 176 26.30 -13.98 -14.11
N ASP A 177 26.43 -12.66 -14.27
CA ASP A 177 27.34 -11.83 -13.46
C ASP A 177 26.63 -11.07 -12.31
N LEU A 178 25.30 -10.92 -12.36
CA LEU A 178 24.52 -10.15 -11.37
C LEU A 178 24.18 -10.93 -10.09
N PHE A 179 24.17 -12.26 -10.16
CA PHE A 179 23.72 -13.13 -9.06
C PHE A 179 24.85 -13.64 -8.15
N LEU A 180 26.11 -13.45 -8.54
CA LEU A 180 27.26 -13.89 -7.75
C LEU A 180 27.38 -13.13 -6.41
N ASP A 181 26.94 -11.88 -6.37
CA ASP A 181 26.98 -11.03 -5.16
C ASP A 181 25.75 -11.20 -4.25
N GLU A 182 24.69 -11.86 -4.72
CA GLU A 182 23.40 -11.97 -4.00
C GLU A 182 23.06 -13.39 -3.55
N GLN A 183 23.99 -14.32 -3.71
CA GLN A 183 23.89 -15.68 -3.17
C GLN A 183 24.17 -15.73 -1.65
N GLU A 184 23.62 -14.77 -0.90
CA GLU A 184 23.36 -14.89 0.53
C GLU A 184 21.97 -15.51 0.69
N PRO A 185 21.85 -16.68 1.32
CA PRO A 185 20.72 -17.54 1.07
C PRO A 185 19.48 -16.98 1.80
N ALA A 186 18.44 -16.66 1.03
CA ALA A 186 17.12 -16.21 1.49
C ALA A 186 16.40 -17.19 2.45
N ASN A 187 17.03 -18.30 2.81
CA ASN A 187 16.57 -19.27 3.82
C ASN A 187 17.22 -19.06 5.21
N ALA A 188 18.23 -18.19 5.36
CA ALA A 188 18.90 -17.95 6.64
C ALA A 188 17.99 -17.21 7.66
N GLY A 189 17.04 -16.39 7.18
CA GLY A 189 16.13 -15.63 8.04
C GLY A 189 15.07 -16.48 8.75
N LEU A 190 14.53 -17.49 8.07
CA LEU A 190 13.52 -18.40 8.63
C LEU A 190 14.13 -19.46 9.57
N LEU A 191 15.39 -19.87 9.33
CA LEU A 191 16.07 -20.86 10.19
C LEU A 191 16.79 -20.24 11.40
N SER A 192 17.19 -18.97 11.32
CA SER A 192 17.71 -18.20 12.47
C SER A 192 16.67 -18.09 13.60
N PHE A 193 15.39 -17.92 13.24
CA PHE A 193 14.29 -17.84 14.20
C PHE A 193 14.04 -19.15 14.96
N LEU A 194 14.30 -20.30 14.33
CA LEU A 194 14.16 -21.62 14.94
C LEU A 194 15.40 -22.01 15.76
N GLY A 195 16.61 -21.63 15.31
CA GLY A 195 17.87 -21.90 16.02
C GLY A 195 18.02 -21.13 17.34
N GLY A 196 17.51 -19.88 17.43
CA GLY A 196 17.57 -19.08 18.66
C GLY A 196 16.67 -19.59 19.80
N SER A 197 15.60 -20.32 19.45
CA SER A 197 14.66 -20.88 20.44
C SER A 197 15.22 -22.10 21.17
N ALA A 198 16.04 -22.91 20.48
CA ALA A 198 16.65 -24.12 21.06
C ALA A 198 17.73 -23.79 22.09
N THR A 199 18.52 -22.74 21.86
CA THR A 199 19.61 -22.31 22.77
C THR A 199 19.05 -21.73 24.09
N SER A 200 17.91 -21.03 24.03
CA SER A 200 17.26 -20.48 25.23
C SER A 200 16.61 -21.56 26.11
N ALA A 201 16.10 -22.65 25.51
CA ALA A 201 15.52 -23.76 26.25
C ALA A 201 16.59 -24.61 26.97
N ALA A 202 17.78 -24.78 26.38
CA ALA A 202 18.89 -25.50 27.00
C ALA A 202 19.53 -24.72 28.17
N ALA A 203 19.61 -23.39 28.09
CA ALA A 203 20.13 -22.55 29.16
C ALA A 203 19.18 -22.48 30.39
N ALA A 204 17.87 -22.58 30.18
CA ALA A 204 16.88 -22.56 31.27
C ALA A 204 16.83 -23.86 32.11
N VAL A 205 17.28 -25.00 31.55
CA VAL A 205 17.31 -26.29 32.25
C VAL A 205 18.62 -26.49 33.03
N SER A 206 19.74 -25.92 32.59
CA SER A 206 21.02 -26.02 33.31
C SER A 206 21.16 -25.04 34.49
N GLY A 207 20.28 -24.05 34.63
CA GLY A 207 20.26 -23.09 35.74
C GLY A 207 19.31 -23.45 36.89
N ARG A 208 18.72 -24.66 36.87
CA ARG A 208 17.73 -25.11 37.86
C ARG A 208 18.08 -26.44 38.55
N VAL A 209 19.35 -26.84 38.52
CA VAL A 209 19.91 -27.90 39.37
C VAL A 209 20.98 -27.28 40.26
#